data_AF-A0A8T6G241-F1
#
_entry.id   AF-A0A8T6G241-F1
#
_cell.length_a   1.000
_cell.length_b   1.000
_cell.length_c   1.000
_cell.angle_alpha   90.00
_cell.angle_beta   90.00
_cell.angle_gamma   90.00
#
_symmetry.space_group_name_H-M   'P 1'
#
loop_
_entity.id
_entity.type
_entity.pdbx_description
1 polymer ?
#
loop_
_entity_poly.entity_id
_entity_poly.type
_entity_poly.pdbx_seq_one_letter_code
_entity_poly.pdbx_strand_id
1 'polypeptide(L)'
;MKIDVRGEICPYPMMKTAEALKKLDGNETLEVLTDHAPALGTIPWEAAKNGYETTIEGAADSEWRLTLRKSEKEAKPQDLIANLQEQLAALNVSE
;
A
#
# COMPACT_ATOMS: atom_id res chain seq x y z
N MET A 1 7.42 7.68 7.48
CA MET A 1 8.53 6.93 6.83
C MET A 1 8.27 6.80 5.33
N LYS A 2 9.31 6.73 4.49
CA LYS A 2 9.17 6.47 3.04
C LYS A 2 10.18 5.41 2.58
N ILE A 3 9.72 4.48 1.74
CA ILE A 3 10.57 3.49 1.07
C ILE A 3 10.36 3.54 -0.44
N ASP A 4 11.46 3.37 -1.17
CA ASP A 4 11.47 3.26 -2.61
C ASP A 4 11.77 1.81 -2.97
N VAL A 5 10.84 1.15 -3.64
CA VAL A 5 10.95 -0.25 -4.05
C VAL A 5 10.84 -0.38 -5.58
N ARG A 6 11.07 0.72 -6.30
CA ARG A 6 11.00 0.74 -7.75
C ARG A 6 12.11 -0.11 -8.36
N GLY A 7 11.79 -0.86 -9.40
CA GLY A 7 12.70 -1.82 -10.03
C GLY A 7 13.00 -3.08 -9.19
N GLU A 8 12.39 -3.22 -8.00
CA GLU A 8 12.53 -4.44 -7.20
C GLU A 8 11.51 -5.50 -7.60
N ILE A 9 11.99 -6.71 -7.83
CA ILE A 9 11.15 -7.85 -8.21
C ILE A 9 10.66 -8.56 -6.94
N CYS A 10 9.44 -9.10 -6.98
CA CYS A 10 8.91 -9.94 -5.91
C CYS A 10 9.92 -11.05 -5.51
N PRO A 11 10.17 -11.30 -4.20
CA PRO A 11 9.41 -10.82 -3.02
C PRO A 11 9.99 -9.59 -2.29
N TYR A 12 11.04 -8.95 -2.80
CA TYR A 12 11.70 -7.82 -2.14
C TYR A 12 10.78 -6.65 -1.72
N PRO A 13 9.90 -6.10 -2.59
CA PRO A 13 9.03 -4.98 -2.23
C PRO A 13 8.06 -5.32 -1.09
N MET A 14 7.53 -6.54 -1.09
CA MET A 14 6.65 -7.05 -0.04
C MET A 14 7.40 -7.17 1.30
N MET A 15 8.59 -7.76 1.29
CA MET A 15 9.40 -7.93 2.50
C MET A 15 9.79 -6.58 3.11
N LYS A 16 10.29 -5.63 2.30
CA LYS A 16 10.65 -4.30 2.78
C LYS A 16 9.46 -3.55 3.38
N THR A 17 8.30 -3.66 2.76
CA THR A 17 7.08 -3.04 3.29
C THR A 17 6.69 -3.66 4.62
N ALA A 18 6.69 -5.00 4.73
CA ALA A 18 6.40 -5.70 5.97
C ALA A 18 7.37 -5.33 7.10
N GLU A 19 8.67 -5.20 6.79
CA GLU A 19 9.67 -4.76 7.76
C GLU A 19 9.50 -3.30 8.19
N ALA A 20 9.17 -2.41 7.25
CA ALA A 20 8.90 -1.01 7.55
C ALA A 20 7.64 -0.86 8.42
N LEU A 21 6.57 -1.60 8.12
CA LEU A 21 5.34 -1.64 8.93
C LEU A 21 5.59 -2.10 10.37
N LYS A 22 6.52 -3.04 10.59
CA LYS A 22 6.92 -3.48 11.94
C LYS A 22 7.73 -2.44 12.71
N LYS A 23 8.42 -1.54 11.99
CA LYS A 23 9.26 -0.47 12.57
C LYS A 23 8.49 0.82 12.79
N LEU A 24 7.37 1.02 12.10
CA LEU A 24 6.51 2.18 12.27
C LEU A 24 5.90 2.20 13.65
N ASP A 25 5.95 3.37 14.27
CA ASP A 25 5.16 3.63 15.46
C ASP A 25 3.68 3.78 15.10
N GLY A 26 2.78 3.47 16.04
CA GLY A 26 1.35 3.35 15.75
C GLY A 26 0.67 4.62 15.21
N ASN A 27 1.35 5.76 15.28
CA ASN A 27 0.86 7.05 14.82
C ASN A 27 1.57 7.56 13.55
N GLU A 28 2.44 6.74 12.96
CA GLU A 28 3.19 7.09 11.76
C GLU A 28 2.57 6.52 10.47
N THR A 29 2.88 7.17 9.36
CA THR A 29 2.51 6.74 8.00
C THR A 29 3.73 6.22 7.25
N LEU A 30 3.51 5.23 6.38
CA LEU A 30 4.53 4.71 5.47
C LEU A 30 4.15 4.99 4.02
N GLU A 31 5.04 5.63 3.30
CA GLU A 31 4.90 5.86 1.87
C GLU A 31 5.77 4.87 1.10
N VAL A 32 5.21 4.20 0.11
CA VAL A 32 5.89 3.21 -0.73
C VAL A 32 5.76 3.64 -2.18
N LEU A 33 6.89 3.80 -2.87
CA LEU A 33 6.91 4.03 -4.33
C LEU A 33 7.20 2.73 -5.06
N THR A 34 6.35 2.37 -6.02
CA THR A 34 6.48 1.19 -6.86
C THR A 34 6.08 1.49 -8.29
N ASP A 35 6.81 0.95 -9.25
CA ASP A 35 6.49 0.93 -10.69
C ASP A 35 5.88 -0.42 -11.11
N HIS A 36 5.64 -1.31 -10.15
CA HIS A 36 5.17 -2.66 -10.41
C HIS A 36 3.71 -2.86 -10.01
N ALA A 37 2.84 -3.08 -11.00
CA ALA A 37 1.40 -3.27 -10.82
C ALA A 37 0.99 -4.31 -9.75
N PRO A 38 1.58 -5.51 -9.64
CA PRO A 38 1.15 -6.48 -8.63
C PRO A 38 1.46 -6.05 -7.19
N ALA A 39 2.40 -5.10 -7.00
CA ALA A 39 2.66 -4.52 -5.68
C ALA A 39 1.43 -3.77 -5.14
N LEU A 40 0.56 -3.24 -6.02
CA LEU A 40 -0.71 -2.60 -5.67
C LEU A 40 -1.74 -3.55 -5.05
N GLY A 41 -1.55 -4.86 -5.16
CA GLY A 41 -2.36 -5.85 -4.46
C GLY A 41 -1.64 -6.46 -3.26
N THR A 42 -0.36 -6.81 -3.42
CA THR A 42 0.39 -7.54 -2.39
C THR A 42 0.75 -6.68 -1.18
N ILE A 43 1.18 -5.43 -1.39
CA ILE A 43 1.51 -4.49 -0.31
C ILE A 43 0.29 -4.20 0.58
N PRO A 44 -0.86 -3.76 0.03
CA PRO A 44 -2.02 -3.46 0.85
C PRO A 44 -2.58 -4.69 1.54
N TRP A 45 -2.49 -5.88 0.92
CA TRP A 45 -2.84 -7.12 1.59
C TRP A 45 -2.04 -7.34 2.87
N GLU A 46 -0.72 -7.13 2.82
CA GLU A 46 0.12 -7.23 4.01
C GLU A 46 -0.18 -6.10 5.02
N ALA A 47 -0.42 -4.88 4.54
CA ALA A 47 -0.82 -3.74 5.37
C ALA A 47 -2.10 -4.04 6.16
N ALA A 48 -3.14 -4.49 5.47
CA ALA A 48 -4.45 -4.78 6.02
C ALA A 48 -4.38 -5.91 7.06
N LYS A 49 -3.54 -6.93 6.83
CA LYS A 49 -3.25 -7.99 7.81
C LYS A 49 -2.62 -7.46 9.11
N ASN A 50 -1.87 -6.36 9.01
CA ASN A 50 -1.27 -5.68 10.16
C ASN A 50 -2.18 -4.56 10.72
N GLY A 51 -3.41 -4.40 10.22
CA GLY A 51 -4.35 -3.36 10.65
C GLY A 51 -4.06 -1.98 10.08
N TYR A 52 -3.34 -1.90 8.96
CA TYR A 52 -3.05 -0.66 8.25
C TYR A 52 -3.95 -0.53 7.02
N GLU A 53 -4.55 0.64 6.87
CA GLU A 53 -5.23 1.04 5.66
C GLU A 53 -4.20 1.55 4.65
N THR A 54 -4.40 1.23 3.38
CA THR A 54 -3.53 1.69 2.29
C THR A 54 -4.34 2.56 1.35
N THR A 55 -3.74 3.63 0.87
CA THR A 55 -4.29 4.48 -0.20
C THR A 55 -3.30 4.47 -1.35
N ILE A 56 -3.79 4.33 -2.57
CA ILE A 56 -2.95 4.33 -3.77
C ILE A 56 -3.20 5.64 -4.51
N GLU A 57 -2.14 6.30 -4.91
CA GLU A 57 -2.16 7.49 -5.75
C GLU A 57 -1.33 7.19 -7.01
N GLY A 58 -1.91 7.45 -8.19
CA GLY A 58 -1.15 7.41 -9.45
C GLY A 58 -0.14 8.55 -9.48
N ALA A 59 1.13 8.21 -9.70
CA ALA A 59 2.21 9.18 -9.94
C ALA A 59 2.50 9.28 -11.45
N ALA A 60 3.49 10.10 -11.82
CA ALA A 60 3.94 10.23 -13.21
C ALA A 60 4.62 8.92 -13.69
N ASP A 61 4.70 8.71 -15.00
CA ASP A 61 5.55 7.69 -15.64
C ASP A 61 5.25 6.21 -15.25
N SER A 62 3.97 5.85 -15.09
CA SER A 62 3.55 4.49 -14.70
C SER A 62 4.03 4.08 -13.30
N GLU A 63 4.22 5.06 -12.42
CA GLU A 63 4.57 4.85 -11.03
C GLU A 63 3.35 5.03 -10.12
N TRP A 64 3.36 4.35 -8.98
CA TRP A 64 2.33 4.47 -7.96
C TRP A 64 2.92 4.73 -6.59
N ARG A 65 2.23 5.57 -5.84
CA ARG A 65 2.54 5.86 -4.45
C ARG A 65 1.48 5.22 -3.57
N LEU A 66 1.91 4.32 -2.70
CA LEU A 66 1.06 3.72 -1.67
C LEU A 66 1.33 4.40 -0.34
N THR A 67 0.28 4.90 0.29
CA THR A 67 0.34 5.51 1.63
C THR A 67 -0.36 4.58 2.60
N LEU A 68 0.40 4.01 3.53
CA LEU A 68 -0.09 3.11 4.57
C LEU A 68 -0.23 3.88 5.89
N ARG A 69 -1.41 3.77 6.51
CA ARG A 69 -1.74 4.43 7.79
C ARG A 69 -2.40 3.43 8.73
N LYS A 70 -2.15 3.55 10.03
CA LYS A 70 -2.79 2.65 11.01
C LYS A 70 -4.30 2.93 11.03
N SER A 71 -5.11 1.89 10.93
CA SER A 71 -6.55 2.00 11.12
C SER A 71 -6.83 2.09 12.63
N GLU A 72 -7.48 3.17 13.07
CA GLU A 72 -7.88 3.36 14.47
C GLU A 72 -9.04 2.42 14.88
N LYS A 73 -9.72 1.81 13.91
CA LYS A 73 -10.82 0.85 14.12
C LYS A 73 -10.34 -0.57 13.82
N GLU A 74 -10.89 -1.56 14.54
CA GLU A 74 -10.73 -3.00 14.28
C GLU A 74 -11.37 -3.41 12.93
N ALA A 75 -10.80 -2.89 11.85
CA ALA A 75 -11.22 -3.20 10.49
C ALA A 75 -10.63 -4.55 10.09
N LYS A 76 -11.48 -5.45 9.57
CA LYS A 76 -10.98 -6.71 9.05
C LYS A 76 -10.18 -6.46 7.78
N PRO A 77 -9.15 -7.27 7.48
CA PRO A 77 -8.32 -7.08 6.30
C PRO A 77 -9.14 -7.01 5.01
N GLN A 78 -10.20 -7.82 4.90
CA GLN A 78 -11.11 -7.85 3.77
C GLN A 78 -11.79 -6.49 3.48
N ASP A 79 -12.19 -5.75 4.51
CA ASP A 79 -12.92 -4.50 4.37
C ASP A 79 -11.98 -3.38 3.89
N LEU A 80 -10.75 -3.36 4.42
CA LEU A 80 -9.70 -2.44 3.98
C LEU A 80 -9.32 -2.68 2.51
N ILE A 81 -9.22 -3.95 2.11
CA ILE A 81 -8.90 -4.33 0.73
C ILE A 81 -10.04 -4.00 -0.23
N ALA A 82 -11.29 -4.25 0.18
CA ALA A 82 -12.46 -3.90 -0.63
C ALA A 82 -12.53 -2.38 -0.88
N ASN A 83 -12.33 -1.57 0.17
CA ASN A 83 -12.29 -0.11 0.07
C ASN A 83 -11.17 0.35 -0.89
N LEU A 84 -9.99 -0.27 -0.80
CA LEU A 84 -8.90 0.04 -1.71
C LEU A 84 -9.19 -0.32 -3.16
N GLN A 85 -9.81 -1.47 -3.42
CA GLN A 85 -10.17 -1.89 -4.78
C GLN A 85 -11.17 -0.91 -5.41
N GLU A 86 -12.11 -0.39 -4.63
CA GLU A 86 -13.04 0.65 -5.08
C GLU A 86 -12.31 1.97 -5.41
N GLN A 87 -11.33 2.38 -4.58
CA GLN A 87 -10.47 3.53 -4.86
C GLN A 87 -9.64 3.36 -6.14
N LEU A 88 -9.03 2.18 -6.32
CA LEU A 88 -8.29 1.85 -7.53
C LEU A 88 -9.17 1.85 -8.78
N ALA A 89 -10.38 1.31 -8.68
CA ALA A 89 -11.36 1.37 -9.76
C ALA A 89 -11.70 2.82 -10.11
N ALA A 90 -11.90 3.70 -9.12
CA ALA A 90 -12.16 5.12 -9.34
C ALA A 90 -10.99 5.85 -10.02
N LEU A 91 -9.73 5.49 -9.69
CA LEU A 91 -8.54 6.02 -10.36
C LEU A 91 -8.44 5.60 -11.85
N ASN A 92 -9.02 4.46 -12.19
CA ASN A 92 -8.99 3.91 -13.55
C ASN A 92 -10.25 4.26 -14.38
N VAL A 93 -11.24 4.97 -13.82
CA VAL A 93 -12.46 5.45 -14.49
C VAL A 93 -12.30 6.93 -14.88
N SER A 94 -11.19 7.24 -15.54
CA SER A 94 -11.02 8.49 -16.28
C SER A 94 -10.94 8.17 -17.76
N GLU A 95 -12.04 7.65 -18.32
CA GLU A 95 -12.33 7.58 -19.76
C GLU A 95 -13.61 8.36 -20.06
#